data_AF-A0A8J5ZHA4-F1
#
_entry.id   AF-A0A8J5ZHA4-F1
#
_cell.length_a   1.000
_cell.length_b   1.000
_cell.length_c   1.000
_cell.angle_alpha   90.00
_cell.angle_beta   90.00
_cell.angle_gamma   90.00
#
_symmetry.space_group_name_H-M   'P 1'
#
loop_
_entity.id
_entity.type
_entity.pdbx_description
1 polymer ?
#
loop_
_entity_poly.entity_id
_entity_poly.type
_entity_poly.pdbx_seq_one_letter_code
_entity_poly.pdbx_strand_id
1 'polypeptide(L)'
;MGRVRTKTVKKSSRQVIERYYSRMTLDFHTNKKIIEEVAIIPSKRLRNKIAGFSTHLMKRIQKGPVRGISLKLQEEERERRMDFCPDESAIKVDQIEVDKETLICFRFLEWVIFPALLRLTRLLFRFLKLGSVAVVDPGGGFEWWVFMDFMGFFFKLLCFLFCFGVVSNFVFFMEQY
;
A
#
# COMPACT_ATOMS: atom_id res chain seq x y z
N MET A 1 8.66 -28.47 38.13
CA MET A 1 8.56 -28.51 36.65
C MET A 1 7.30 -27.77 36.18
N GLY A 2 7.42 -26.84 35.23
CA GLY A 2 6.33 -25.98 34.75
C GLY A 2 5.43 -26.60 33.66
N ARG A 3 4.25 -26.02 33.45
CA ARG A 3 3.20 -26.53 32.53
C ARG A 3 3.32 -25.98 31.10
N VAL A 4 4.52 -26.09 30.51
CA VAL A 4 4.81 -25.58 29.16
C VAL A 4 4.25 -26.53 28.10
N ARG A 5 3.55 -25.99 27.10
CA ARG A 5 2.95 -26.76 25.99
C ARG A 5 3.96 -26.92 24.84
N THR A 6 4.00 -28.11 24.25
CA THR A 6 4.90 -28.47 23.15
C THR A 6 4.51 -27.81 21.82
N LYS A 7 5.45 -27.79 20.87
CA LYS A 7 5.25 -27.25 19.51
C LYS A 7 4.08 -27.88 18.77
N THR A 8 3.85 -29.19 18.95
CA THR A 8 2.76 -29.93 18.30
C THR A 8 1.40 -29.37 18.69
N VAL A 9 1.15 -29.19 20.00
CA VAL A 9 -0.09 -28.60 20.50
C VAL A 9 -0.26 -27.18 19.96
N LYS A 10 0.79 -26.36 20.01
CA LYS A 10 0.73 -24.97 19.53
C LYS A 10 0.50 -24.85 18.03
N LYS A 11 1.03 -25.77 17.22
CA LYS A 11 0.88 -25.78 15.75
C LYS A 11 -0.51 -26.26 15.36
N SER A 12 -0.95 -27.40 15.90
CA SER A 12 -2.27 -27.96 15.59
C SER A 12 -3.41 -27.03 16.00
N SER A 13 -3.33 -26.39 17.18
CA SER A 13 -4.39 -25.46 17.60
C SER A 13 -4.50 -24.23 16.69
N ARG A 14 -3.39 -23.71 16.15
CA ARG A 14 -3.43 -22.59 15.21
C ARG A 14 -4.13 -22.98 13.91
N GLN A 15 -3.76 -24.13 13.36
CA GLN A 15 -4.39 -24.67 12.14
C GLN A 15 -5.90 -24.90 12.28
N VAL A 16 -6.35 -25.39 13.45
CA VAL A 16 -7.79 -25.57 13.70
C VAL A 16 -8.51 -24.23 13.72
N ILE A 17 -7.91 -23.20 14.33
CA ILE A 17 -8.51 -21.86 14.44
C ILE A 17 -8.56 -21.16 13.09
N GLU A 18 -7.50 -21.24 12.28
CA GLU A 18 -7.43 -20.65 10.94
C GLU A 18 -8.54 -21.18 10.03
N ARG A 19 -8.84 -22.49 10.12
CA ARG A 19 -9.82 -23.15 9.24
C ARG A 19 -11.26 -23.09 9.76
N TYR A 20 -11.44 -23.20 11.08
CA TYR A 20 -12.76 -23.42 11.69
C TYR A 20 -13.15 -22.33 12.69
N TYR A 21 -12.76 -21.08 12.45
CA TYR A 21 -13.07 -19.97 13.36
C TYR A 21 -14.57 -19.87 13.70
N SER A 22 -15.45 -19.96 12.70
CA SER A 22 -16.89 -19.79 12.85
C SER A 22 -17.57 -20.83 13.76
N ARG A 23 -16.96 -22.02 13.89
CA ARG A 23 -17.51 -23.10 14.73
C ARG A 23 -16.96 -23.07 16.16
N MET A 24 -15.85 -22.37 16.39
CA MET A 24 -15.14 -22.41 17.66
C MET A 24 -15.72 -21.42 18.67
N THR A 25 -15.73 -21.81 19.94
CA THR A 25 -16.30 -21.02 21.05
C THR A 25 -15.26 -20.78 22.15
N LEU A 26 -15.61 -20.07 23.23
CA LEU A 26 -14.73 -19.88 24.39
C LEU A 26 -14.73 -21.07 25.35
N ASP A 27 -15.74 -21.92 25.22
CA ASP A 27 -15.99 -23.04 26.12
C ASP A 27 -15.13 -24.26 25.79
N PHE A 28 -14.67 -24.93 26.84
CA PHE A 28 -13.78 -26.07 26.69
C PHE A 28 -14.52 -27.32 26.19
N HIS A 29 -15.74 -27.57 26.69
CA HIS A 29 -16.46 -28.81 26.42
C HIS A 29 -16.98 -28.88 24.98
N THR A 30 -17.46 -27.76 24.45
CA THR A 30 -17.89 -27.61 23.05
C THR A 30 -16.70 -27.78 22.09
N ASN A 31 -15.61 -27.03 22.32
CA ASN A 31 -14.41 -27.12 21.48
C ASN A 31 -13.77 -28.51 21.51
N LYS A 32 -13.84 -29.22 22.65
CA LYS A 32 -13.38 -30.61 22.74
C LYS A 32 -14.14 -31.53 21.78
N LYS A 33 -15.46 -31.36 21.64
CA LYS A 33 -16.29 -32.14 20.71
C LYS A 33 -15.98 -31.78 19.25
N ILE A 34 -15.87 -30.48 18.95
CA ILE A 34 -15.52 -30.01 17.60
C ILE A 34 -14.16 -30.55 17.15
N ILE A 35 -13.16 -30.54 18.03
CA ILE A 35 -11.82 -31.06 17.71
C ILE A 35 -11.83 -32.58 17.47
N GLU A 36 -12.74 -33.31 18.11
CA GLU A 36 -12.92 -34.74 17.88
C GLU A 36 -13.54 -35.04 16.51
N GLU A 37 -14.42 -34.16 16.02
CA GLU A 37 -14.98 -34.24 14.66
C GLU A 37 -13.98 -33.80 13.58
N VAL A 38 -13.22 -32.74 13.85
CA VAL A 38 -12.33 -32.11 12.86
C VAL A 38 -11.02 -32.87 12.67
N ALA A 39 -10.48 -33.47 13.73
CA ALA A 39 -9.14 -34.06 13.71
C ALA A 39 -9.11 -35.45 14.34
N ILE A 40 -8.50 -36.39 13.63
CA ILE A 40 -8.21 -37.73 14.15
C ILE A 40 -7.05 -37.62 15.14
N ILE A 41 -7.37 -37.56 16.44
CA ILE A 41 -6.38 -37.47 17.51
C ILE A 41 -6.37 -38.79 18.29
N PRO A 42 -5.23 -39.51 18.34
CA PRO A 42 -5.17 -40.86 18.90
C PRO A 42 -5.27 -40.89 20.43
N SER A 43 -4.85 -39.82 21.13
CA SER A 43 -4.82 -39.78 22.59
C SER A 43 -5.76 -38.74 23.18
N LYS A 44 -6.57 -39.17 24.16
CA LYS A 44 -7.42 -38.30 25.00
C LYS A 44 -6.63 -37.13 25.62
N ARG A 45 -5.39 -37.37 26.07
CA ARG A 45 -4.56 -36.34 26.69
C ARG A 45 -4.13 -35.26 25.70
N LEU A 46 -3.83 -35.62 24.45
CA LEU A 46 -3.47 -34.67 23.40
C LEU A 46 -4.67 -33.84 22.98
N ARG A 47 -5.83 -34.48 22.79
CA ARG A 47 -7.11 -33.80 22.48
C ARG A 47 -7.42 -32.71 23.49
N ASN A 48 -7.34 -33.04 24.79
CA ASN A 48 -7.61 -32.09 25.86
C ASN A 48 -6.60 -30.93 25.90
N LYS A 49 -5.32 -31.19 25.59
CA LYS A 49 -4.29 -30.13 25.51
C LYS A 49 -4.54 -29.18 24.34
N ILE A 50 -4.96 -29.71 23.18
CA ILE A 50 -5.27 -28.92 21.98
C ILE A 50 -6.54 -28.09 22.20
N ALA A 51 -7.60 -28.69 22.75
CA ALA A 51 -8.83 -27.99 23.11
C ALA A 51 -8.56 -26.86 24.11
N GLY A 52 -7.82 -27.15 25.18
CA GLY A 52 -7.49 -26.14 26.19
C GLY A 52 -6.55 -25.04 25.69
N PHE A 53 -5.68 -25.31 24.70
CA PHE A 53 -4.86 -24.26 24.11
C PHE A 53 -5.66 -23.42 23.10
N SER A 54 -6.58 -24.03 22.36
CA SER A 54 -7.46 -23.32 21.42
C SER A 54 -8.39 -22.33 22.13
N THR A 55 -8.97 -22.68 23.29
CA THR A 55 -9.80 -21.75 24.08
C THR A 55 -8.98 -20.58 24.62
N HIS A 56 -7.73 -20.81 25.04
CA HIS A 56 -6.84 -19.71 25.43
C HIS A 56 -6.52 -18.77 24.27
N LEU A 57 -6.34 -19.31 23.06
CA LEU A 57 -6.14 -18.47 21.87
C LEU A 57 -7.38 -17.65 21.55
N MET A 58 -8.58 -18.23 21.63
CA MET A 58 -9.83 -17.49 21.42
C MET A 58 -10.00 -16.32 22.39
N LYS A 59 -9.71 -16.54 23.68
CA LYS A 59 -9.71 -15.46 24.69
C LYS A 59 -8.68 -14.36 24.42
N ARG A 60 -7.59 -14.68 23.71
CA ARG A 60 -6.59 -13.68 23.30
C ARG A 60 -7.02 -12.91 22.06
N ILE A 61 -7.65 -13.58 21.09
CA ILE A 61 -8.15 -12.97 19.86
C ILE A 61 -9.18 -11.88 20.20
N GLN A 62 -10.06 -12.12 21.18
CA GLN A 62 -11.00 -11.10 21.65
C GLN A 62 -10.34 -9.82 22.20
N LYS A 63 -9.14 -9.94 22.76
CA LYS A 63 -8.40 -8.80 23.32
C LYS A 63 -7.57 -8.06 22.28
N GLY A 64 -7.32 -8.68 21.12
CA GLY A 64 -6.53 -8.09 20.05
C GLY A 64 -5.94 -9.13 19.09
N PRO A 65 -5.28 -8.66 18.02
CA PRO A 65 -4.71 -9.53 17.00
C PRO A 65 -3.59 -10.39 17.59
N VAL A 66 -3.67 -11.70 17.38
CA VAL A 66 -2.67 -12.67 17.85
C VAL A 66 -1.70 -12.99 16.72
N ARG A 67 -0.40 -12.88 17.00
CA ARG A 67 0.66 -13.16 16.02
C ARG A 67 0.61 -14.62 15.53
N GLY A 68 0.72 -14.81 14.21
CA GLY A 68 0.85 -16.12 13.59
C GLY A 68 -0.45 -16.93 13.50
N ILE A 69 -1.58 -16.23 13.43
CA ILE A 69 -2.90 -16.76 13.04
C ILE A 69 -3.42 -15.79 11.97
N SER A 70 -3.67 -16.27 10.75
CA SER A 70 -4.40 -15.50 9.75
C SER A 70 -5.90 -15.76 9.95
N LEU A 71 -6.64 -14.69 10.23
CA LEU A 71 -8.09 -14.72 10.13
C LEU A 71 -8.46 -13.93 8.88
N LYS A 72 -9.25 -14.52 7.98
CA LYS A 72 -9.69 -13.84 6.74
C LYS A 72 -10.31 -12.46 7.01
N LEU A 73 -11.09 -12.37 8.08
CA LEU A 73 -11.69 -11.12 8.54
C LEU A 73 -10.64 -10.03 8.87
N GLN A 74 -9.46 -10.44 9.37
CA GLN A 74 -8.35 -9.50 9.63
C GLN A 74 -7.61 -9.10 8.35
N GLU A 75 -7.59 -9.97 7.35
CA GLU A 75 -6.94 -9.70 6.05
C GLU A 75 -7.75 -8.65 5.28
N GLU A 76 -9.07 -8.81 5.20
CA GLU A 76 -9.97 -7.85 4.54
C GLU A 76 -9.94 -6.46 5.19
N GLU A 77 -9.93 -6.39 6.52
CA GLU A 77 -9.84 -5.09 7.20
C GLU A 77 -8.44 -4.45 7.09
N ARG A 78 -7.40 -5.27 6.95
CA ARG A 78 -6.05 -4.78 6.69
C ARG A 78 -5.93 -4.22 5.27
N GLU A 79 -6.54 -4.85 4.28
CA GLU A 79 -6.57 -4.36 2.89
C GLU A 79 -7.23 -2.98 2.83
N ARG A 80 -8.40 -2.81 3.43
CA ARG A 80 -9.09 -1.49 3.48
C ARG A 80 -8.25 -0.38 4.10
N ARG A 81 -7.40 -0.71 5.08
CA ARG A 81 -6.50 0.28 5.71
C ARG A 81 -5.27 0.58 4.87
N MET A 82 -4.75 -0.39 4.10
CA MET A 82 -3.61 -0.16 3.23
C MET A 82 -4.01 0.60 1.96
N ASP A 83 -5.22 0.37 1.46
CA ASP A 83 -5.78 1.07 0.30
C ASP A 83 -6.24 2.50 0.63
N PHE A 84 -6.13 2.91 1.89
CA PHE A 84 -6.44 4.28 2.31
C PHE A 84 -5.41 5.25 1.72
N CYS A 85 -5.71 5.80 0.55
CA CYS A 85 -5.01 6.93 -0.03
C CYS A 85 -5.65 8.21 0.49
N PRO A 86 -4.93 9.05 1.28
CA PRO A 86 -5.46 10.34 1.68
C PRO A 86 -5.61 11.24 0.44
N ASP A 87 -6.64 12.11 0.45
CA ASP A 87 -6.91 13.05 -0.64
C ASP A 87 -5.73 14.00 -0.91
N GLU A 88 -4.96 14.32 0.15
CA GLU A 88 -3.72 15.08 0.06
C GLU A 88 -2.51 14.19 0.40
N SER A 89 -1.63 14.00 -0.58
CA SER A 89 -0.36 13.32 -0.35
C SER A 89 0.54 14.17 0.54
N ALA A 90 1.15 13.56 1.57
CA ALA A 90 2.08 14.23 2.49
C ALA A 90 3.31 14.87 1.81
N ILE A 91 3.58 14.53 0.55
CA ILE A 91 4.66 15.07 -0.28
C ILE A 91 4.32 16.49 -0.79
N LYS A 92 3.04 16.87 -0.82
CA LYS A 92 2.59 18.19 -1.27
C LYS A 92 2.85 19.23 -0.18
N VAL A 93 4.12 19.55 0.04
CA VAL A 93 4.57 20.68 0.85
C VAL A 93 4.86 21.88 -0.06
N ASP A 94 4.45 23.07 0.36
CA ASP A 94 4.65 24.31 -0.40
C ASP A 94 6.14 24.72 -0.48
N GLN A 95 6.95 24.25 0.47
CA GLN A 95 8.38 24.54 0.57
C GLN A 95 9.13 23.26 0.95
N ILE A 96 10.11 22.89 0.13
CA ILE A 96 11.03 21.78 0.42
C ILE A 96 12.33 22.41 0.89
N GLU A 97 12.71 22.18 2.15
CA GLU A 97 14.00 22.58 2.68
C GLU A 97 15.07 21.60 2.18
N VAL A 98 16.08 22.12 1.47
CA VAL A 98 17.14 21.33 0.86
C VAL A 98 18.49 21.78 1.41
N ASP A 99 19.27 20.81 1.90
CA ASP A 99 20.62 21.03 2.40
C ASP A 99 21.61 21.45 1.30
N LYS A 100 22.71 22.10 1.71
CA LYS A 100 23.72 22.62 0.77
C LYS A 100 24.43 21.51 0.00
N GLU A 101 24.62 20.34 0.61
CA GLU A 101 25.27 19.18 -0.02
C GLU A 101 24.37 18.48 -1.05
N THR A 102 23.06 18.41 -0.79
CA THR A 102 22.10 17.84 -1.74
C THR A 102 21.89 18.77 -2.94
N LEU A 103 21.98 20.10 -2.76
CA LEU A 103 22.03 21.06 -3.88
C LEU A 103 23.26 20.85 -4.80
N ILE A 104 24.40 20.48 -4.23
CA ILE A 104 25.62 20.15 -5.00
C ILE A 104 25.40 18.85 -5.77
N CYS A 105 24.82 17.83 -5.13
CA CYS A 105 24.45 16.56 -5.77
C CYS A 105 23.50 16.77 -6.97
N PHE A 106 22.45 17.60 -6.83
CA PHE A 106 21.54 17.94 -7.93
C PHE A 106 22.23 18.64 -9.10
N ARG A 107 23.27 19.44 -8.83
CA ARG A 107 24.05 20.11 -9.87
C ARG A 107 24.90 19.13 -10.67
N PHE A 108 25.41 18.07 -10.05
CA PHE A 108 26.18 17.02 -10.73
C PHE A 108 25.31 16.07 -11.55
N LEU A 109 24.07 15.83 -11.12
CA LEU A 109 23.10 14.97 -11.81
C LEU A 109 22.41 15.67 -13.00
N GLU A 110 22.75 16.93 -13.30
CA GLU A 110 22.11 17.78 -14.33
C GLU A 110 20.59 17.99 -14.16
N TRP A 111 20.04 17.69 -12.98
CA TRP A 111 18.65 17.99 -12.62
C TRP A 111 18.51 19.47 -12.20
N VAL A 112 18.83 20.39 -13.12
CA VAL A 112 18.85 21.85 -12.86
C VAL A 112 17.44 22.47 -12.89
N ILE A 113 16.44 21.73 -13.37
CA ILE A 113 15.12 22.29 -13.72
C ILE A 113 14.12 22.30 -12.55
N PHE A 114 14.36 21.57 -11.46
CA PHE A 114 13.39 21.45 -10.36
C PHE A 114 13.18 22.75 -9.54
N PRO A 115 14.21 23.58 -9.25
CA PRO A 115 14.03 24.84 -8.52
C PRO A 115 13.38 25.96 -9.36
N ALA A 116 13.53 25.94 -10.68
CA ALA A 116 13.02 26.97 -11.59
C ALA A 116 11.53 26.76 -11.96
N LEU A 117 11.07 25.51 -12.06
CA LEU A 117 9.68 25.18 -12.41
C LEU A 117 8.66 25.57 -11.32
N LEU A 118 9.08 25.68 -10.05
CA LEU A 118 8.27 26.13 -8.91
C LEU A 118 7.82 27.61 -9.03
N ARG A 119 8.52 28.44 -9.83
CA ARG A 119 8.08 29.83 -10.09
C ARG A 119 7.06 29.92 -11.20
N LEU A 120 7.16 29.08 -12.24
CA LEU A 120 6.25 29.07 -13.39
C LEU A 120 4.91 28.39 -13.09
N THR A 121 4.89 27.34 -12.26
CA THR A 121 3.64 26.67 -11.82
C THR A 121 2.73 27.58 -10.99
N ARG A 122 3.29 28.57 -10.27
CA ARG A 122 2.53 29.56 -9.50
C ARG A 122 1.75 30.55 -10.40
N LEU A 123 2.23 30.82 -11.61
CA LEU A 123 1.53 31.64 -12.62
C LEU A 123 0.49 30.81 -13.40
N LEU A 124 0.80 29.56 -13.73
CA LEU A 124 -0.09 28.66 -14.46
C LEU A 124 -1.30 28.20 -13.63
N PHE A 125 -1.12 27.89 -12.33
CA PHE A 125 -2.24 27.55 -11.43
C PHE A 125 -3.17 28.74 -11.14
N ARG A 126 -2.63 29.98 -11.15
CA ARG A 126 -3.45 31.20 -11.01
C ARG A 126 -4.29 31.46 -12.25
N PHE A 127 -3.82 31.02 -13.42
CA PHE A 127 -4.56 31.09 -14.69
C PHE A 127 -5.65 30.01 -14.79
N LEU A 128 -5.41 28.79 -14.29
CA LEU A 128 -6.41 27.70 -14.31
C LEU A 128 -7.54 27.88 -13.27
N LYS A 129 -7.30 28.56 -12.14
CA LYS A 129 -8.32 28.73 -11.09
C LYS A 129 -9.47 29.70 -11.45
N LEU A 130 -9.37 30.41 -12.58
CA LEU A 130 -10.47 31.20 -13.14
C LEU A 130 -11.42 30.39 -14.05
N GLY A 131 -11.09 29.13 -14.36
CA GLY A 131 -11.83 28.30 -15.33
C GLY A 131 -12.62 27.12 -14.78
N SER A 132 -12.63 26.85 -13.46
CA SER A 132 -13.27 25.65 -12.92
C SER A 132 -14.26 25.95 -11.80
N VAL A 133 -15.40 26.53 -12.18
CA VAL A 133 -16.68 26.21 -11.54
C VAL A 133 -17.38 25.23 -12.48
N ALA A 134 -17.16 23.94 -12.27
CA ALA A 134 -17.95 22.90 -12.89
C ALA A 134 -18.17 21.77 -11.87
N VAL A 135 -19.35 21.86 -11.27
CA VAL A 135 -20.20 20.80 -10.72
C VAL A 135 -19.68 19.38 -11.03
N VAL A 136 -19.36 18.64 -9.97
CA VAL A 136 -19.30 17.18 -10.00
C VAL A 136 -20.69 16.67 -9.66
N ASP A 137 -21.29 15.89 -10.57
CA ASP A 137 -22.10 14.71 -10.23
C ASP A 137 -22.31 13.81 -11.46
N PRO A 138 -22.67 12.53 -11.26
CA PRO A 138 -21.96 11.41 -11.86
C PRO A 138 -22.74 10.72 -12.99
N GLY A 139 -22.02 10.29 -14.02
CA GLY A 139 -22.51 9.29 -14.98
C GLY A 139 -22.21 9.61 -16.44
N GLY A 140 -21.27 8.85 -17.02
CA GLY A 140 -21.25 8.56 -18.46
C GLY A 140 -20.26 9.36 -19.32
N GLY A 141 -19.37 8.63 -20.00
CA GLY A 141 -18.79 9.04 -21.29
C GLY A 141 -17.49 9.85 -21.24
N PHE A 142 -16.35 9.15 -21.32
CA PHE A 142 -15.01 9.73 -21.52
C PHE A 142 -14.83 10.17 -22.99
N GLU A 143 -14.70 11.47 -23.27
CA GLU A 143 -14.21 11.98 -24.57
C GLU A 143 -12.72 12.35 -24.48
N TRP A 144 -11.86 11.54 -25.10
CA TRP A 144 -10.40 11.68 -25.11
C TRP A 144 -9.86 12.74 -26.10
N TRP A 145 -10.71 13.37 -26.92
CA TRP A 145 -10.25 14.21 -28.04
C TRP A 145 -9.71 15.58 -27.59
N VAL A 146 -10.30 16.21 -26.58
CA VAL A 146 -9.90 17.58 -26.16
C VAL A 146 -8.54 17.59 -25.44
N PHE A 147 -8.13 16.47 -24.83
CA PHE A 147 -6.84 16.36 -24.14
C PHE A 147 -5.67 16.14 -25.12
N MET A 148 -5.90 15.46 -26.25
CA MET A 148 -4.87 15.26 -27.28
C MET A 148 -4.51 16.56 -28.02
N ASP A 149 -5.45 17.48 -28.22
CA ASP A 149 -5.19 18.75 -28.90
C ASP A 149 -4.33 19.70 -28.06
N PHE A 150 -4.49 19.69 -26.74
CA PHE A 150 -3.71 20.55 -25.83
C PHE A 150 -2.27 20.04 -25.67
N MET A 151 -2.08 18.71 -25.63
CA MET A 151 -0.75 18.07 -25.65
C MET A 151 -0.03 18.25 -27.00
N GLY A 152 -0.77 18.29 -28.11
CA GLY A 152 -0.22 18.54 -29.45
C GLY A 152 0.36 19.95 -29.63
N PHE A 153 -0.23 20.96 -28.98
CA PHE A 153 0.29 22.33 -29.01
C PHE A 153 1.60 22.47 -28.19
N PHE A 154 1.70 21.75 -27.08
CA PHE A 154 2.90 21.73 -26.24
C PHE A 154 4.07 21.00 -26.93
N PHE A 155 3.79 19.91 -27.64
CA PHE A 155 4.81 19.18 -28.40
C PHE A 155 5.33 19.98 -29.61
N LYS A 156 4.45 20.75 -30.28
CA LYS A 156 4.87 21.67 -31.36
C LYS A 156 5.72 22.83 -30.88
N LEU A 157 5.43 23.38 -29.69
CA LEU A 157 6.24 24.45 -29.10
C LEU A 157 7.63 23.94 -28.65
N LEU A 158 7.68 22.71 -28.12
CA LEU A 158 8.94 22.05 -27.75
C LEU A 158 9.80 21.72 -28.99
N CYS A 159 9.17 21.29 -30.09
CA CYS A 159 9.83 21.01 -31.36
C CYS A 159 10.31 22.29 -32.07
N PHE A 160 9.59 23.40 -31.93
CA PHE A 160 10.00 24.71 -32.47
C PHE A 160 11.22 25.28 -31.72
N LEU A 161 11.33 25.05 -30.40
CA LEU A 161 12.54 25.39 -29.63
C LEU A 161 13.74 24.51 -30.01
N PHE A 162 13.51 23.27 -30.44
CA PHE A 162 14.59 22.36 -30.86
C PHE A 162 15.16 22.70 -32.25
N CYS A 163 14.40 23.41 -33.10
CA CYS A 163 14.81 23.78 -34.46
C CYS A 163 15.66 25.06 -34.54
N PHE A 164 15.64 25.94 -33.55
CA PHE A 164 16.47 27.15 -33.47
C PHE A 164 17.74 26.94 -32.62
N GLY A 165 18.55 25.95 -33.03
CA GLY A 165 20.01 26.07 -33.02
C GLY A 165 20.75 26.27 -31.69
N VAL A 166 20.66 25.34 -30.75
CA VAL A 166 21.76 25.04 -29.81
C VAL A 166 21.76 23.55 -29.53
N VAL A 167 22.62 22.79 -30.23
CA VAL A 167 23.38 21.59 -29.81
C VAL A 167 23.79 20.86 -31.11
N SER A 168 24.74 21.44 -31.84
CA SER A 168 25.44 20.76 -32.95
C SER A 168 26.62 19.92 -32.46
N ASN A 169 26.57 19.35 -31.25
CA ASN A 169 27.73 18.63 -30.69
C ASN A 169 27.44 17.36 -29.89
N PHE A 170 26.21 16.82 -29.88
CA PHE A 170 25.90 15.62 -29.08
C PHE A 170 25.82 14.29 -29.86
N VAL A 171 25.91 14.33 -31.20
CA VAL A 171 25.79 13.11 -32.04
C VAL A 171 27.14 12.40 -32.25
N PHE A 172 28.26 12.90 -31.73
CA PHE A 172 29.59 12.33 -31.99
C PHE A 172 30.19 11.47 -30.87
N PHE A 173 29.49 11.20 -29.76
CA PHE A 173 30.11 10.58 -28.57
C PHE A 173 29.49 9.25 -28.09
N MET A 174 28.61 8.61 -28.84
CA MET A 174 28.03 7.30 -28.49
C MET A 174 28.20 6.29 -29.63
N GLU A 175 29.46 6.09 -30.06
CA GLU A 175 29.85 4.93 -30.88
C GLU A 175 31.08 4.18 -30.34
N GLN A 176 31.51 4.44 -29.10
CA GLN A 176 32.42 3.54 -28.37
C GLN A 176 32.15 3.64 -26.87
N TYR A 177 32.03 2.46 -26.24
CA TYR A 177 31.75 2.13 -24.82
C TYR A 177 30.29 1.83 -24.46
#